data_AF-A0A6V7P4E4-F1
#
_entry.id   AF-A0A6V7P4E4-F1
#
_cell.length_a   1.000
_cell.length_b   1.000
_cell.length_c   1.000
_cell.angle_alpha   90.00
_cell.angle_beta   90.00
_cell.angle_gamma   90.00
#
_symmetry.space_group_name_H-M   'P 1'
#
loop_
_entity.id
_entity.type
_entity.pdbx_description
1 polymer ?
#
loop_
_entity_poly.entity_id
_entity_poly.type
_entity_poly.pdbx_seq_one_letter_code
_entity_poly.pdbx_strand_id
1 'polypeptide(L)'
;MNLGDLNKVWEIRALKKPGEEEAGALLQRVAKQVEPIMRRRKWRVKLLSEFCPANPSLLGLNVGGGAEVKLRLRRPNRDWDFFPFDQVLDTMLHELCHIEHGPHNAQFYKLWDEIRKECEELMSKGITGTGQGFDAPGRRLGGFSRQPPVSSLRQNCTSRGREASTWQCSNAIRAKTAGWEQ
;
A
#
# COMPACT_ATOMS: atom_id res chain seq x y z
N MET A 1 -23.00 -10.86 11.86
CA MET A 1 -21.96 -9.88 11.47
C MET A 1 -20.86 -10.63 10.74
N ASN A 2 -20.48 -10.21 9.54
CA ASN A 2 -19.49 -10.92 8.72
C ASN A 2 -18.09 -10.64 9.30
N LEU A 3 -17.43 -11.65 9.87
CA LEU A 3 -16.10 -11.50 10.53
C LEU A 3 -15.01 -11.00 9.57
N GLY A 4 -15.22 -11.11 8.26
CA GLY A 4 -14.33 -10.59 7.22
C GLY A 4 -14.23 -9.07 7.14
N ASP A 5 -15.15 -8.33 7.77
CA ASP A 5 -15.16 -6.85 7.78
C ASP A 5 -14.32 -6.23 8.91
N LEU A 6 -13.83 -7.04 9.85
CA LEU A 6 -13.08 -6.55 11.01
C LEU A 6 -11.59 -6.29 10.72
N ASN A 7 -11.03 -7.04 9.75
CA ASN A 7 -9.60 -7.07 9.43
C ASN A 7 -9.24 -6.08 8.32
N LYS A 8 -9.55 -4.81 8.57
CA LYS A 8 -9.29 -3.69 7.65
C LYS A 8 -8.79 -2.47 8.41
N VAL A 9 -8.41 -1.45 7.65
CA VAL A 9 -8.21 -0.09 8.18
C VAL A 9 -9.58 0.54 8.41
N TRP A 10 -9.86 1.00 9.63
CA TRP A 10 -11.18 1.55 9.98
C TRP A 10 -11.30 3.04 9.70
N GLU A 11 -10.32 3.82 10.17
CA GLU A 11 -10.27 5.26 9.98
C GLU A 11 -8.99 5.66 9.25
N ILE A 12 -9.10 6.66 8.39
CA ILE A 12 -7.98 7.27 7.67
C ILE A 12 -8.00 8.76 7.96
N ARG A 13 -6.87 9.33 8.38
CA ARG A 13 -6.73 10.77 8.67
C ARG A 13 -5.49 11.35 8.01
N ALA A 14 -5.68 12.26 7.06
CA ALA A 14 -4.60 13.07 6.51
C ALA A 14 -4.32 14.29 7.41
N LEU A 15 -3.13 14.88 7.28
CA LEU A 15 -2.84 16.16 7.92
C LEU A 15 -3.52 17.31 7.18
N LYS A 16 -4.00 18.31 7.91
CA LYS A 16 -4.53 19.57 7.37
C LYS A 16 -3.40 20.43 6.80
N LYS A 17 -2.89 20.01 5.64
CA LYS A 17 -1.77 20.59 4.90
C LYS A 17 -2.17 20.76 3.42
N PRO A 18 -1.45 21.58 2.63
CA PRO A 18 -1.70 21.66 1.20
C PRO A 18 -1.68 20.27 0.55
N GLY A 19 -2.63 19.97 -0.35
CA GLY A 19 -2.75 18.62 -0.92
C GLY A 19 -3.29 17.57 0.06
N GLU A 20 -4.15 17.96 1.01
CA GLU A 20 -4.85 17.04 1.93
C GLU A 20 -5.63 15.96 1.16
N GLU A 21 -6.31 16.32 0.07
CA GLU A 21 -7.06 15.37 -0.76
C GLU A 21 -6.15 14.32 -1.40
N GLU A 22 -4.98 14.72 -1.90
CA GLU A 22 -3.99 13.82 -2.49
C GLU A 22 -3.40 12.88 -1.43
N ALA A 23 -3.07 13.41 -0.25
CA ALA A 23 -2.63 12.61 0.91
C ALA A 23 -3.69 11.58 1.34
N GLY A 24 -4.95 12.02 1.42
CA GLY A 24 -6.09 11.15 1.73
C GLY A 24 -6.28 10.04 0.69
N ALA A 25 -6.23 10.39 -0.59
CA ALA A 25 -6.32 9.42 -1.70
C ALA A 25 -5.16 8.42 -1.67
N LEU A 26 -3.94 8.87 -1.36
CA LEU A 26 -2.77 8.03 -1.22
C LEU A 26 -2.93 7.02 -0.07
N LEU A 27 -3.33 7.48 1.12
CA LEU A 27 -3.59 6.61 2.26
C LEU A 27 -4.72 5.61 1.99
N GLN A 28 -5.80 6.04 1.34
CA GLN A 28 -6.89 5.15 0.93
C GLN A 28 -6.40 4.06 -0.03
N ARG A 29 -5.55 4.43 -0.99
CA ARG A 29 -5.00 3.48 -1.96
C ARG A 29 -4.07 2.47 -1.28
N VAL A 30 -3.25 2.91 -0.33
CA VAL A 30 -2.40 2.03 0.50
C VAL A 30 -3.26 1.08 1.33
N ALA A 31 -4.27 1.61 2.03
CA ALA A 31 -5.19 0.82 2.85
C ALA A 31 -5.88 -0.30 2.04
N LYS A 32 -6.38 0.02 0.84
CA LYS A 32 -6.97 -0.97 -0.08
C LYS A 32 -5.98 -2.02 -0.54
N GLN A 33 -4.72 -1.66 -0.75
CA GLN A 33 -3.69 -2.60 -1.22
C GLN A 33 -3.30 -3.62 -0.13
N VAL A 34 -3.24 -3.19 1.13
CA VAL A 34 -2.86 -4.06 2.26
C VAL A 34 -4.02 -4.83 2.86
N GLU A 35 -5.27 -4.43 2.57
CA GLU A 35 -6.49 -5.09 3.05
C GLU A 35 -6.52 -6.62 2.85
N PRO A 36 -6.21 -7.19 1.66
CA PRO A 36 -6.15 -8.64 1.48
C PRO A 36 -5.11 -9.33 2.38
N ILE A 37 -3.96 -8.69 2.60
CA ILE A 37 -2.88 -9.20 3.47
C ILE A 37 -3.35 -9.21 4.93
N MET A 38 -3.99 -8.11 5.36
CA MET A 38 -4.57 -7.96 6.69
C MET A 38 -5.66 -9.00 6.95
N ARG A 39 -6.53 -9.27 5.97
CA ARG A 39 -7.57 -10.30 6.08
C ARG A 39 -7.00 -11.70 6.28
N ARG A 40 -5.98 -12.08 5.50
CA ARG A 40 -5.35 -13.41 5.60
C ARG A 40 -4.71 -13.64 6.96
N ARG A 41 -4.10 -12.61 7.55
CA ARG A 41 -3.40 -12.68 8.85
C ARG A 41 -4.23 -12.24 10.05
N LYS A 42 -5.51 -11.88 9.83
CA LYS A 42 -6.43 -11.37 10.86
C LYS A 42 -5.91 -10.12 11.58
N TRP A 43 -5.18 -9.27 10.87
CA TRP A 43 -4.69 -8.00 11.38
C TRP A 43 -5.74 -6.92 11.25
N ARG A 44 -5.72 -5.97 12.18
CA ARG A 44 -6.64 -4.83 12.22
C ARG A 44 -5.87 -3.55 12.53
N VAL A 45 -6.17 -2.49 11.80
CA VAL A 45 -5.66 -1.15 12.06
C VAL A 45 -6.84 -0.24 12.35
N LYS A 46 -6.94 0.33 13.56
CA LYS A 46 -8.08 1.22 13.88
C LYS A 46 -7.93 2.57 13.17
N LEU A 47 -6.73 3.16 13.23
CA LEU A 47 -6.46 4.45 12.63
C LEU A 47 -5.18 4.42 11.79
N LEU A 48 -5.29 4.79 10.53
CA LEU A 48 -4.16 5.08 9.66
C LEU A 48 -4.05 6.60 9.48
N SER A 49 -3.00 7.21 10.02
CA SER A 49 -2.84 8.67 10.01
C SER A 49 -1.56 9.11 9.30
N GLU A 50 -1.61 10.27 8.66
CA GLU A 50 -0.41 10.96 8.20
C GLU A 50 0.27 11.66 9.38
N PHE A 51 1.60 11.65 9.40
CA PHE A 51 2.40 12.48 10.30
C PHE A 51 3.64 13.07 9.61
N CYS A 52 4.17 14.16 10.17
CA CYS A 52 5.41 14.79 9.71
C CYS A 52 6.30 15.10 10.92
N PRO A 53 7.03 14.10 11.44
CA PRO A 53 7.91 14.28 12.58
C PRO A 53 9.13 15.13 12.21
N ALA A 54 9.69 15.82 13.20
CA ALA A 54 10.92 16.62 13.03
C ALA A 54 12.12 15.76 12.60
N ASN A 55 12.18 14.50 13.06
CA ASN A 55 13.22 13.56 12.62
C ASN A 55 12.94 13.10 11.17
N PRO A 56 13.84 13.41 10.21
CA PRO A 56 13.64 13.05 8.80
C PRO A 56 13.65 11.54 8.55
N SER A 57 14.33 10.75 9.39
CA SER A 57 14.46 9.30 9.25
C SER A 57 13.21 8.53 9.69
N LEU A 58 12.26 9.19 10.38
CA LEU A 58 11.04 8.56 10.85
C LEU A 58 9.98 8.53 9.74
N LEU A 59 9.91 7.41 9.02
CA LEU A 59 8.96 7.20 7.91
C LEU A 59 7.61 6.60 8.35
N GLY A 60 7.61 5.70 9.33
CA GLY A 60 6.39 5.10 9.89
C GLY A 60 6.46 4.95 11.40
N LEU A 61 5.31 4.70 12.04
CA LEU A 61 5.22 4.33 13.45
C LEU A 61 3.94 3.51 13.71
N ASN A 62 4.10 2.30 14.22
CA ASN A 62 3.01 1.52 14.78
C ASN A 62 2.88 1.73 16.30
N VAL A 63 1.70 2.15 16.75
CA VAL A 63 1.36 2.33 18.16
C VAL A 63 0.35 1.26 18.57
N GLY A 64 0.66 0.53 19.66
CA GLY A 64 -0.26 -0.42 20.28
C GLY A 64 -0.60 -1.63 19.41
N GLY A 65 0.30 -2.04 18.51
CA GLY A 65 0.13 -3.24 17.68
C GLY A 65 -1.05 -3.14 16.70
N GLY A 66 -1.19 -1.99 16.04
CA GLY A 66 -2.29 -1.71 15.11
C GLY A 66 -3.43 -0.87 15.71
N ALA A 67 -3.25 -0.27 16.88
CA ALA A 67 -4.21 0.74 17.36
C ALA A 67 -4.12 1.99 16.48
N GLU A 68 -2.91 2.49 16.21
CA GLU A 68 -2.67 3.59 15.30
C GLU A 68 -1.40 3.32 14.49
N VAL A 69 -1.48 3.47 13.17
CA VAL A 69 -0.32 3.41 12.28
C VAL A 69 -0.16 4.79 11.64
N LYS A 70 1.03 5.38 11.83
CA LYS A 70 1.38 6.69 11.27
C LYS A 70 2.32 6.52 10.11
N LEU A 71 2.01 7.14 8.98
CA LEU A 71 2.87 7.14 7.80
C LEU A 71 3.28 8.54 7.40
N ARG A 72 4.54 8.70 7.03
CA ARG A 72 5.08 9.92 6.49
C ARG A 72 4.87 9.90 4.99
N LEU A 73 4.02 10.79 4.50
CA LEU A 73 3.72 10.88 3.07
C LEU A 73 4.58 11.92 2.37
N ARG A 74 5.11 12.91 3.10
CA ARG A 74 5.79 14.08 2.54
C ARG A 74 7.27 14.09 2.87
N ARG A 75 8.08 14.59 1.93
CA ARG A 75 9.51 14.80 2.17
C ARG A 75 9.73 15.88 3.24
N PRO A 76 10.83 15.78 4.01
CA PRO A 76 11.21 16.84 4.93
C PRO A 76 11.31 18.19 4.22
N ASN A 77 10.78 19.24 4.85
CA ASN A 77 10.81 20.63 4.38
C ASN A 77 10.16 20.89 3.01
N ARG A 78 9.36 19.95 2.48
CA ARG A 78 8.66 20.09 1.20
C ARG A 78 7.24 19.55 1.30
N ASP A 79 6.30 20.44 1.59
CA ASP A 79 4.91 20.03 1.82
C ASP A 79 4.20 19.55 0.56
N TRP A 80 4.65 19.93 -0.65
CA TRP A 80 4.07 19.47 -1.92
C TRP A 80 4.74 18.21 -2.50
N ASP A 81 5.84 17.75 -1.91
CA ASP A 81 6.66 16.65 -2.45
C ASP A 81 6.33 15.35 -1.70
N PHE A 82 5.49 14.52 -2.31
CA PHE A 82 5.08 13.24 -1.76
C PHE A 82 6.08 12.13 -2.09
N PHE A 83 6.21 11.17 -1.16
CA PHE A 83 6.91 9.93 -1.46
C PHE A 83 6.14 9.10 -2.49
N PRO A 84 6.84 8.38 -3.37
CA PRO A 84 6.20 7.46 -4.30
C PRO A 84 5.30 6.45 -3.56
N PHE A 85 4.18 6.09 -4.17
CA PHE A 85 3.22 5.12 -3.60
C PHE A 85 3.90 3.85 -3.10
N ASP A 86 4.84 3.34 -3.88
CA ASP A 86 5.61 2.15 -3.60
C ASP A 86 6.39 2.28 -2.26
N GLN A 87 7.08 3.39 -2.05
CA GLN A 87 7.82 3.61 -0.80
C GLN A 87 6.89 3.72 0.42
N VAL A 88 5.73 4.35 0.26
CA VAL A 88 4.73 4.48 1.33
C VAL A 88 4.09 3.13 1.65
N LEU A 89 3.78 2.33 0.62
CA LEU A 89 3.26 0.98 0.76
C LEU A 89 4.27 0.08 1.49
N ASP A 90 5.55 0.17 1.14
CA ASP A 90 6.59 -0.60 1.80
C ASP A 90 6.73 -0.28 3.29
N THR A 91 6.65 1.03 3.60
CA THR A 91 6.61 1.50 4.99
C THR A 91 5.38 0.96 5.70
N MET A 92 4.20 0.95 5.07
CA MET A 92 3.00 0.36 5.65
C MET A 92 3.17 -1.13 5.94
N LEU A 93 3.77 -1.91 5.03
CA LEU A 93 4.04 -3.33 5.25
C LEU A 93 4.99 -3.54 6.44
N HIS A 94 6.04 -2.73 6.54
CA HIS A 94 6.94 -2.73 7.69
C HIS A 94 6.19 -2.48 9.00
N GLU A 95 5.34 -1.46 9.05
CA GLU A 95 4.56 -1.15 10.25
C GLU A 95 3.53 -2.25 10.57
N LEU A 96 3.00 -2.96 9.58
CA LEU A 96 2.11 -4.11 9.83
C LEU A 96 2.85 -5.29 10.48
N CYS A 97 4.12 -5.54 10.14
CA CYS A 97 4.93 -6.55 10.82
C CYS A 97 5.05 -6.28 12.32
N HIS A 98 5.02 -5.00 12.73
CA HIS A 98 5.04 -4.61 14.15
C HIS A 98 3.79 -5.00 14.95
N ILE A 99 2.73 -5.52 14.30
CA ILE A 99 1.59 -6.13 14.99
C ILE A 99 1.98 -7.46 15.65
N GLU A 100 2.89 -8.22 15.02
CA GLU A 100 3.31 -9.56 15.47
C GLU A 100 4.72 -9.55 16.06
N HIS A 101 5.62 -8.73 15.52
CA HIS A 101 7.02 -8.68 15.92
C HIS A 101 7.44 -7.24 16.23
N GLY A 102 7.60 -6.93 17.52
CA GLY A 102 8.13 -5.64 17.97
C GLY A 102 9.58 -5.38 17.52
N PRO A 103 10.56 -6.23 17.89
CA PRO A 103 11.96 -6.01 17.56
C PRO A 103 12.29 -6.38 16.10
N HIS A 104 13.23 -5.64 15.48
CA HIS A 104 13.78 -5.94 14.15
C HIS A 104 14.74 -7.13 14.18
N ASN A 105 14.21 -8.32 14.48
CA ASN A 105 14.96 -9.57 14.49
C ASN A 105 14.81 -10.33 13.15
N ALA A 106 15.46 -11.49 13.03
CA ALA A 106 15.37 -12.31 11.81
C ALA A 106 13.93 -12.73 11.46
N GLN A 107 13.07 -12.94 12.47
CA GLN A 107 11.66 -13.29 12.24
C GLN A 107 10.89 -12.11 11.65
N PHE A 108 11.13 -10.88 12.12
CA PHE A 108 10.58 -9.66 11.55
C PHE A 108 10.92 -9.53 10.07
N TYR A 109 12.20 -9.64 9.71
CA TYR A 109 12.62 -9.50 8.31
C TYR A 109 12.08 -10.61 7.42
N LYS A 110 11.96 -11.83 7.95
CA LYS A 110 11.34 -12.95 7.24
C LYS A 110 9.86 -12.67 6.95
N LEU A 111 9.10 -12.26 7.96
CA LEU A 111 7.69 -11.89 7.81
C LEU A 111 7.52 -10.73 6.82
N TRP A 112 8.39 -9.72 6.90
CA TRP A 112 8.35 -8.56 6.01
C TRP A 112 8.60 -8.94 4.55
N ASP A 113 9.58 -9.80 4.28
CA ASP A 113 9.85 -10.32 2.93
C ASP A 113 8.67 -11.16 2.40
N GLU A 114 8.08 -12.00 3.23
CA GLU A 114 6.90 -12.81 2.88
C GLU A 114 5.70 -11.94 2.48
N ILE A 115 5.36 -10.93 3.28
CA ILE A 115 4.21 -10.05 2.96
C ILE A 115 4.50 -9.12 1.78
N ARG A 116 5.76 -8.74 1.56
CA ARG A 116 6.15 -7.92 0.40
C ARG A 116 5.95 -8.70 -0.90
N LYS A 117 6.45 -9.94 -0.98
CA LYS A 117 6.22 -10.83 -2.12
C LYS A 117 4.73 -11.04 -2.38
N GLU A 118 3.96 -11.28 -1.33
CA GLU A 118 2.50 -11.42 -1.44
C GLU A 118 1.85 -10.14 -1.98
N CYS A 119 2.31 -8.96 -1.54
CA CYS A 119 1.82 -7.67 -2.03
C CYS A 119 2.12 -7.49 -3.53
N GLU A 120 3.34 -7.79 -3.96
CA GLU A 120 3.76 -7.72 -5.37
C GLU A 120 2.95 -8.65 -6.27
N GLU A 121 2.66 -9.86 -5.81
CA GLU A 121 1.77 -10.78 -6.51
C GLU A 121 0.35 -10.23 -6.64
N LEU A 122 -0.20 -9.67 -5.56
CA LEU A 122 -1.55 -9.09 -5.56
C LEU A 122 -1.64 -7.90 -6.52
N MET A 123 -0.62 -7.02 -6.52
CA MET A 123 -0.53 -5.92 -7.48
C MET A 123 -0.45 -6.42 -8.92
N SER A 124 0.37 -7.44 -9.17
CA SER A 124 0.52 -8.05 -10.51
C SER A 124 -0.78 -8.67 -11.02
N LYS A 125 -1.56 -9.27 -10.10
CA LYS A 125 -2.89 -9.84 -10.38
C LYS A 125 -3.99 -8.77 -10.47
N GLY A 126 -3.69 -7.51 -10.14
CA GLY A 126 -4.69 -6.42 -10.09
C GLY A 126 -5.73 -6.61 -8.98
N ILE A 127 -5.35 -7.34 -7.92
CA ILE A 127 -6.20 -7.61 -6.76
C ILE A 127 -5.93 -6.53 -5.72
N THR A 128 -6.97 -5.75 -5.42
CA THR A 128 -7.02 -4.78 -4.33
C THR A 128 -8.24 -5.06 -3.46
N GLY A 129 -8.37 -4.34 -2.32
CA GLY A 129 -9.61 -4.26 -1.55
C GLY A 129 -10.14 -5.60 -1.05
N THR A 130 -11.36 -5.95 -1.47
CA THR A 130 -12.08 -7.16 -1.03
C THR A 130 -11.51 -8.47 -1.57
N GLY A 131 -10.50 -8.40 -2.46
CA GLY A 131 -9.87 -9.57 -3.02
C GLY A 131 -10.60 -10.19 -4.22
N GLN A 132 -11.63 -9.52 -4.74
CA GLN A 132 -12.42 -10.03 -5.88
C GLN A 132 -11.81 -9.73 -7.26
N GLY A 133 -10.72 -8.95 -7.32
CA GLY A 133 -10.06 -8.59 -8.58
C GLY A 133 -10.86 -7.54 -9.36
N PHE A 134 -10.19 -6.48 -9.80
CA PHE A 134 -10.78 -5.35 -10.54
C PHE A 134 -11.69 -4.38 -9.73
N ASP A 135 -11.18 -3.78 -8.65
CA ASP A 135 -11.85 -2.63 -8.00
C ASP A 135 -11.68 -1.30 -8.77
N ALA A 136 -10.95 -1.31 -9.89
CA ALA A 136 -10.76 -0.13 -10.70
C ALA A 136 -12.01 0.11 -11.59
N PRO A 137 -12.55 1.34 -11.65
CA PRO A 137 -13.66 1.65 -12.56
C PRO A 137 -13.24 1.34 -13.98
N GLY A 138 -13.99 0.45 -14.65
CA GLY A 138 -13.72 0.04 -16.02
C GLY A 138 -13.73 1.24 -16.96
N ARG A 139 -12.56 1.59 -17.51
CA ARG A 139 -12.44 2.60 -18.57
C ARG A 139 -12.79 1.95 -19.90
N ARG A 140 -13.96 2.25 -20.45
CA ARG A 140 -14.34 1.81 -21.80
C ARG A 140 -13.40 2.45 -22.83
N LEU A 141 -12.48 1.68 -23.38
CA LEU A 141 -11.61 2.11 -24.49
C LEU A 141 -12.25 1.68 -25.81
N GLY A 142 -12.94 2.61 -26.48
CA GLY A 142 -13.44 2.43 -27.85
C GLY A 142 -14.94 2.18 -27.98
N GLY A 143 -15.56 2.89 -28.92
CA GLY A 143 -16.99 2.77 -29.20
C GLY A 143 -17.49 3.69 -30.31
N PHE A 144 -16.87 3.66 -31.50
CA PHE A 144 -17.56 4.01 -32.74
C PHE A 144 -17.79 2.73 -33.53
N SER A 145 -18.93 2.08 -33.28
CA SER A 145 -19.37 0.90 -34.04
C SER A 145 -20.19 1.37 -35.24
N ARG A 146 -19.54 1.53 -36.40
CA ARG A 146 -20.16 1.15 -37.67
C ARG A 146 -19.78 -0.31 -37.88
N GLN A 147 -20.74 -1.23 -37.80
CA GLN A 147 -20.46 -2.65 -38.04
C GLN A 147 -20.24 -2.90 -39.54
N PRO A 148 -19.14 -3.55 -39.95
CA PRO A 148 -19.09 -4.31 -41.19
C PRO A 148 -19.33 -5.81 -40.92
N PRO A 149 -19.80 -6.56 -41.95
CA PRO A 149 -20.24 -7.93 -41.79
C PRO A 149 -19.08 -8.91 -41.55
N VAL A 150 -19.42 -9.97 -40.82
CA VAL A 150 -18.54 -11.01 -40.33
C VAL A 150 -18.02 -11.92 -41.46
N SER A 151 -16.76 -11.76 -41.83
CA SER A 151 -15.98 -12.86 -42.43
C SER A 151 -14.48 -12.66 -42.20
N SER A 152 -13.81 -13.77 -41.90
CA SER A 152 -12.38 -13.94 -41.60
C SER A 152 -11.92 -13.60 -40.17
N LEU A 153 -11.86 -14.65 -39.34
CA LEU A 153 -10.86 -14.74 -38.28
C LEU A 153 -9.47 -14.64 -38.92
N ARG A 154 -8.64 -13.71 -38.44
CA ARG A 154 -7.19 -13.92 -38.42
C ARG A 154 -6.65 -13.43 -37.09
N GLN A 155 -5.95 -14.35 -36.44
CA GLN A 155 -5.22 -14.16 -35.18
C GLN A 155 -4.33 -12.93 -35.24
N ASN A 156 -4.26 -12.21 -34.13
CA ASN A 156 -3.04 -11.52 -33.68
C ASN A 156 -3.17 -11.33 -32.15
N CYS A 157 -2.53 -12.22 -31.39
CA CYS A 157 -2.17 -11.95 -30.00
C CYS A 157 -1.14 -10.82 -30.00
N THR A 158 -1.52 -9.63 -29.55
CA THR A 158 -0.54 -8.62 -29.15
C THR A 158 -0.53 -8.54 -27.64
N SER A 159 0.49 -9.17 -27.05
CA SER A 159 0.89 -8.97 -25.66
C SER A 159 1.16 -7.48 -25.42
N ARG A 160 0.25 -6.81 -24.71
CA ARG A 160 0.57 -5.52 -24.10
C ARG A 160 1.45 -5.79 -22.90
N GLY A 161 2.75 -5.62 -23.08
CA GLY A 161 3.70 -5.51 -21.98
C GLY A 161 3.23 -4.41 -21.03
N ARG A 162 2.78 -4.80 -19.84
CA ARG A 162 2.87 -3.90 -18.70
C ARG A 162 4.32 -3.95 -18.29
N GLU A 163 4.96 -2.80 -18.34
CA GLU A 163 6.25 -2.56 -17.73
C GLU A 163 6.08 -2.90 -16.25
N ALA A 164 6.52 -4.10 -15.88
CA ALA A 164 6.68 -4.48 -14.49
C ALA A 164 7.85 -3.66 -13.98
N SER A 165 7.57 -2.46 -13.48
CA SER A 165 8.53 -1.64 -12.76
C SER A 165 9.11 -2.51 -11.65
N THR A 166 10.31 -2.99 -11.88
CA THR A 166 11.06 -3.79 -10.94
C THR A 166 11.36 -2.86 -9.78
N TRP A 167 10.85 -3.18 -8.61
CA TRP A 167 11.06 -2.37 -7.41
C TRP A 167 12.56 -2.30 -7.13
N GLN A 168 13.16 -1.13 -7.34
CA GLN A 168 14.52 -0.87 -6.87
C GLN A 168 14.43 -0.58 -5.37
N CYS A 169 14.89 -1.56 -4.59
CA CYS A 169 15.05 -1.51 -3.14
C CYS A 169 15.69 -0.19 -2.72
N SER A 170 14.89 0.72 -2.16
CA SER A 170 15.42 1.90 -1.48
C SER A 170 15.93 1.47 -0.11
N ASN A 171 17.26 1.47 0.07
CA ASN A 171 17.99 1.18 1.31
C ASN A 171 17.65 2.10 2.52
N ALA A 172 16.58 2.91 2.44
CA ALA A 172 16.30 4.00 3.37
C ALA A 172 15.67 3.57 4.70
N ILE A 173 15.14 2.34 4.82
CA ILE A 173 14.44 1.88 6.05
C ILE A 173 15.42 1.29 7.08
N ARG A 174 16.71 1.11 6.72
CA ARG A 174 17.71 0.41 7.54
C ARG A 174 18.24 1.19 8.75
N ALA A 175 17.77 2.42 9.00
CA ALA A 175 18.29 3.30 10.05
C ALA A 175 17.22 3.66 11.09
N LYS A 176 16.80 2.70 11.93
CA LYS A 176 15.82 2.96 13.00
C LYS A 176 16.03 2.25 14.34
N THR A 177 17.27 1.90 14.68
CA THR A 177 17.59 1.43 16.04
C THR A 177 18.69 2.28 16.67
N ALA A 178 18.29 3.47 17.13
CA ALA A 178 18.98 4.15 18.22
C ALA A 178 17.94 5.00 18.97
N GLY A 179 17.50 4.53 20.14
CA GLY A 179 16.88 5.41 21.13
C GLY A 179 15.49 5.05 21.66
N TRP A 180 15.16 3.77 21.89
CA TRP A 180 14.05 3.41 22.79
C TRP A 180 14.51 2.33 23.77
N GLU A 181 15.41 2.72 24.67
CA GLU A 181 15.62 2.10 25.99
C GLU A 181 16.01 3.24 26.96
N GLN A 182 14.98 3.78 27.62
CA GLN A 182 14.95 4.27 29.01
C GLN A 182 13.55 4.81 29.32
#